data_AF-A0A7I0J7S9-F1
#
_entry.id   AF-A0A7I0J7S9-F1
#
_cell.length_a   1.000
_cell.length_b   1.000
_cell.length_c   1.000
_cell.angle_alpha   90.00
_cell.angle_beta   90.00
_cell.angle_gamma   90.00
#
_symmetry.space_group_name_H-M   'P 1'
#
loop_
_entity.id
_entity.type
_entity.pdbx_description
1 polymer ?
#
loop_
_entity_poly.entity_id
_entity_poly.type
_entity_poly.pdbx_seq_one_letter_code
_entity_poly.pdbx_strand_id
1 'polypeptide(L)' 'MFDPTKTSGLAYPEDMALLQRVYDRICQELGILPGTREANTLAAQIMDIFTSGVSDEESLLQLLKREF' A
#
# COMPACT_ATOMS: atom_id res chain seq x y z
N MET A 1 -4.67 1.99 33.68
CA MET A 1 -3.48 1.73 32.85
C MET A 1 -4.01 1.63 31.43
N PHE A 2 -3.83 2.68 30.64
CA PHE A 2 -4.22 2.71 29.22
C PHE A 2 -2.93 2.48 28.45
N ASP A 3 -2.84 1.39 27.70
CA ASP A 3 -1.73 1.10 26.79
C ASP A 3 -1.86 2.02 25.55
N PRO A 4 -0.99 3.05 25.39
CA PRO A 4 -1.13 4.03 24.32
C PRO A 4 -0.70 3.49 22.94
N THR A 5 -0.35 2.21 22.84
CA THR A 5 0.13 1.58 21.60
C THR A 5 -0.97 0.88 20.80
N LYS A 6 -2.23 0.92 21.24
CA LYS A 6 -3.37 0.48 20.43
C LYS A 6 -4.25 1.65 19.99
N THR A 7 -3.68 2.56 19.22
CA THR A 7 -4.49 3.45 18.37
C THR A 7 -4.78 2.72 17.07
N SER A 8 -5.76 1.82 17.09
CA SER A 8 -6.44 1.38 15.87
C SER A 8 -7.12 2.61 15.25
N GLY A 9 -6.57 3.17 14.17
CA GLY A 9 -7.36 4.08 13.34
C GLY A 9 -6.66 5.21 12.58
N LEU A 10 -5.36 5.45 12.73
CA LEU A 10 -4.69 6.51 11.96
C LEU A 10 -3.39 5.95 11.41
N ALA A 11 -3.40 5.57 10.13
CA ALA A 11 -2.18 5.28 9.38
C ALA A 11 -1.20 6.43 9.67
N TYR A 12 -0.02 6.09 10.20
CA TYR A 12 0.98 7.12 10.44
C TYR A 12 1.30 7.77 9.08
N PRO A 13 1.67 9.06 9.05
CA PRO A 13 2.05 9.70 7.79
C PRO A 13 3.16 8.95 7.06
N GLU A 14 4.00 8.19 7.79
CA GLU A 14 4.97 7.25 7.23
C GLU A 14 4.31 6.08 6.47
N ASP A 15 3.25 5.47 7.00
CA ASP A 15 2.52 4.39 6.34
C ASP A 15 1.85 4.89 5.05
N MET A 16 1.21 6.07 5.11
CA MET A 16 0.61 6.67 3.92
C MET A 16 1.66 6.99 2.85
N ALA A 17 2.82 7.51 3.26
CA ALA A 17 3.92 7.78 2.35
C ALA A 17 4.48 6.48 1.74
N LEU A 18 4.53 5.39 2.52
CA LEU A 18 4.98 4.08 2.06
C LEU A 18 4.00 3.48 1.04
N LEU A 19 2.70 3.47 1.34
CA LEU A 19 1.67 3.00 0.42
C LEU A 19 1.68 3.79 -0.90
N GLN A 20 1.85 5.11 -0.81
CA GLN A 20 1.92 5.98 -1.98
C GLN A 20 3.20 5.74 -2.80
N ARG A 21 4.35 5.48 -2.17
CA ARG A 21 5.60 5.11 -2.87
C ARG A 21 5.50 3.78 -3.58
N VAL A 22 4.93 2.75 -2.93
CA VAL A 22 4.69 1.43 -3.54
C VAL A 22 3.80 1.59 -4.77
N TYR A 23 2.70 2.33 -4.61
CA TYR A 23 1.77 2.63 -5.69
C TYR A 23 2.47 3.31 -6.87
N ASP A 24 3.20 4.40 -6.61
CA ASP A 24 3.88 5.18 -7.63
C ASP A 24 4.96 4.37 -8.35
N ARG A 25 5.71 3.53 -7.63
CA ARG A 25 6.70 2.61 -8.22
C ARG A 25 6.06 1.64 -9.20
N ILE A 26 4.98 0.98 -8.81
CA ILE A 26 4.32 0.00 -9.69
C ILE A 26 3.65 0.70 -10.85
N CYS A 27 3.05 1.88 -10.63
CA CYS A 27 2.52 2.70 -11.71
C CYS A 27 3.61 3.09 -12.72
N GLN A 28 4.78 3.51 -12.28
CA GLN A 28 5.90 3.80 -13.18
C GLN A 28 6.44 2.55 -13.87
N GLU A 29 6.59 1.43 -13.16
CA GLU A 29 7.17 0.19 -13.68
C GLU A 29 6.26 -0.47 -14.74
N LEU A 30 4.95 -0.47 -14.51
CA LEU A 30 3.94 -1.01 -15.42
C LEU A 30 3.43 0.02 -16.44
N GLY A 31 3.81 1.29 -16.30
CA GLY A 31 3.29 2.38 -17.14
C GLY A 31 1.80 2.67 -16.92
N ILE A 32 1.27 2.36 -15.73
CA ILE A 32 -0.13 2.58 -15.37
C ILE A 32 -0.34 4.06 -15.08
N LEU A 33 -1.28 4.68 -15.79
CA LEU A 33 -1.66 6.06 -15.55
C LEU A 33 -2.58 6.18 -14.32
N PRO A 34 -2.38 7.18 -13.45
CA PRO A 34 -3.28 7.43 -12.34
C PRO A 34 -4.68 7.73 -12.85
N GLY A 35 -5.69 7.12 -12.22
CA GLY A 35 -7.09 7.25 -12.62
C GLY A 35 -7.57 6.24 -13.65
N THR A 36 -6.72 5.33 -14.13
CA THR A 36 -7.18 4.15 -14.88
C THR A 36 -7.73 3.08 -13.95
N ARG A 37 -8.42 2.10 -14.55
CA ARG A 37 -8.94 0.95 -13.81
C ARG A 37 -7.81 0.14 -13.18
N GLU A 38 -6.66 0.00 -13.84
CA GLU A 38 -5.50 -0.71 -13.28
C GLU A 38 -4.96 0.02 -12.05
N ALA A 39 -4.85 1.35 -12.11
CA ALA A 39 -4.46 2.19 -10.98
C ALA A 39 -5.41 1.98 -9.79
N ASN A 40 -6.71 1.94 -10.02
CA ASN A 40 -7.66 1.75 -8.92
C ASN A 40 -7.57 0.33 -8.32
N THR A 41 -7.37 -0.69 -9.16
CA THR A 41 -7.14 -2.07 -8.71
C THR A 41 -5.86 -2.20 -7.90
N LEU A 42 -4.78 -1.54 -8.33
CA LEU A 42 -3.50 -1.52 -7.62
C LEU A 42 -3.66 -0.90 -6.22
N ALA A 43 -4.31 0.26 -6.12
CA ALA A 43 -4.57 0.91 -4.84
C ALA A 43 -5.41 0.03 -3.89
N ALA A 44 -6.43 -0.65 -4.42
CA ALA A 44 -7.26 -1.56 -3.63
C ALA A 44 -6.45 -2.76 -3.09
N GLN A 45 -5.58 -3.36 -3.91
CA GLN A 45 -4.71 -4.46 -3.48
C GLN A 45 -3.70 -4.03 -2.43
N ILE A 46 -3.08 -2.85 -2.61
CA ILE A 46 -2.17 -2.26 -1.63
C ILE A 46 -2.87 -2.11 -0.27
N MET A 47 -4.11 -1.61 -0.27
CA MET A 47 -4.91 -1.48 0.96
C MET A 47 -5.27 -2.83 1.57
N ASP A 48 -5.61 -3.83 0.76
CA ASP A 48 -5.96 -5.19 1.23
C ASP A 48 -4.77 -5.91 1.90
N ILE A 49 -3.59 -5.81 1.29
CA ILE A 49 -2.35 -6.35 1.84
C ILE A 49 -1.97 -5.60 3.12
N PHE A 50 -2.10 -4.27 3.13
CA PHE A 50 -1.78 -3.45 4.29
C PHE A 50 -2.72 -3.71 5.47
N THR A 51 -4.03 -3.83 5.22
CA THR A 51 -4.99 -4.17 6.28
C THR A 51 -4.83 -5.59 6.81
N SER A 52 -4.16 -6.47 6.06
CA SER A 52 -3.76 -7.80 6.53
C SER A 52 -2.56 -7.75 7.49
N GLY A 53 -1.96 -6.58 7.71
CA GLY A 53 -0.84 -6.36 8.62
C GLY A 53 0.52 -6.29 7.95
N VAL A 54 0.58 -6.22 6.62
CA VAL A 54 1.84 -6.09 5.87
C VAL A 54 2.10 -4.61 5.55
N SER A 55 3.01 -4.00 6.28
CA SER A 55 3.37 -2.57 6.15
C SER A 55 4.74 -2.32 5.53
N ASP A 56 5.46 -3.36 5.13
CA ASP A 56 6.81 -3.25 4.55
C ASP A 56 6.76 -2.99 3.04
N GLU A 57 7.51 -1.99 2.56
CA GLU A 57 7.58 -1.60 1.14
C GLU A 57 7.98 -2.79 0.26
N GLU A 58 9.00 -3.54 0.65
CA GLU A 58 9.51 -4.69 -0.10
C GLU A 58 8.49 -5.83 -0.16
N SER A 59 7.80 -6.10 0.95
CA SER A 59 6.76 -7.14 1.01
C SER A 59 5.55 -6.76 0.18
N LEU A 60 5.09 -5.51 0.24
CA LEU A 60 4.02 -5.00 -0.62
C LEU A 60 4.39 -5.12 -2.10
N LEU A 61 5.58 -4.66 -2.49
CA LEU A 61 6.06 -4.78 -3.87
C LEU A 61 6.16 -6.24 -4.33
N GLN A 62 6.70 -7.14 -3.50
CA GLN A 62 6.80 -8.56 -3.81
C GLN A 62 5.42 -9.21 -4.01
N LEU A 63 4.46 -8.90 -3.12
CA LEU A 63 3.11 -9.45 -3.20
C LEU A 63 2.36 -8.93 -4.43
N LEU A 64 2.47 -7.63 -4.72
CA LEU A 64 1.83 -7.03 -5.88
C LEU A 64 2.44 -7.52 -7.19
N LYS A 65 3.78 -7.65 -7.27
CA LYS A 65 4.47 -8.22 -8.44
C LYS A 65 4.14 -9.69 -8.69
N ARG A 66 3.56 -10.40 -7.73
CA ARG A 66 3.10 -11.77 -7.94
C ARG A 66 1.73 -11.82 -8.62
N GLU A 67 0.93 -10.78 -8.44
CA GLU A 67 -0.45 -10.69 -8.95
C GLU A 67 -0.53 -9.92 -10.30
N PHE A 68 0.48 -9.11 -10.64
CA PHE A 68 0.62 -8.39 -11.92
C PHE A 68 1.73 -9.00 -12.79
#